data_AF-S2EMP7-F1
#
_entry.id   AF-S2EMP7-F1
#
_cell.length_a   1.000
_cell.length_b   1.000
_cell.length_c   1.000
_cell.angle_alpha   90.00
_cell.angle_beta   90.00
_cell.angle_gamma   90.00
#
_symmetry.space_group_name_H-M   'P 1'
#
loop_
_entity.id
_entity.type
_entity.pdbx_description
1 polymer ?
#
loop_
_entity_poly.entity_id
_entity_poly.type
_entity_poly.pdbx_seq_one_letter_code
_entity_poly.pdbx_strand_id
1 'polypeptide(L)'
;SWIIDTLEDNNYQYDSSIVPAKTKLYGIDNAETKPYKITSSSIEKNNPDGKILEFPLLVTKIFGKTIPAAGGFYLRTLPLKIIERAIRKYNDESIPATFYIHSWELTPEYMPKIPLSLMDSFITYHNLNSTFSKMDKILKKFKFTSFEQYLKGK
;
A
#
# COMPACT_ATOMS: atom_id res chain seq x y z
N SER A 1 13.66 -3.26 -13.55
CA SER A 1 13.86 -3.78 -12.20
C SER A 1 14.22 -5.25 -12.29
N TRP A 2 15.46 -5.61 -11.94
CA TRP A 2 15.98 -6.99 -12.01
C TRP A 2 15.19 -7.97 -11.13
N ILE A 3 14.56 -7.48 -10.05
CA ILE A 3 13.81 -8.32 -9.11
C ILE A 3 12.62 -9.01 -9.77
N ILE A 4 12.03 -8.42 -10.82
CA ILE A 4 10.89 -9.01 -11.51
C ILE A 4 11.29 -10.30 -12.21
N ASP A 5 12.46 -10.32 -12.86
CA ASP A 5 12.98 -11.54 -13.49
C ASP A 5 13.22 -12.63 -12.41
N THR A 6 13.77 -12.24 -11.25
CA THR A 6 13.96 -13.16 -10.13
C THR A 6 12.63 -13.73 -9.59
N LEU A 7 11.58 -12.89 -9.49
CA LEU A 7 10.26 -13.34 -9.08
C LEU A 7 9.68 -14.34 -10.09
N GLU A 8 9.80 -14.06 -11.39
CA GLU A 8 9.36 -14.98 -12.46
C GLU A 8 10.10 -16.32 -12.40
N ASP A 9 11.43 -16.29 -12.29
CA ASP A 9 12.28 -17.48 -12.23
C ASP A 9 11.96 -18.37 -11.01
N ASN A 10 11.44 -17.77 -9.93
CA ASN A 10 11.04 -18.47 -8.71
C ASN A 10 9.53 -18.77 -8.64
N ASN A 11 8.79 -18.60 -9.75
CA ASN A 11 7.37 -18.89 -9.87
C ASN A 11 6.47 -18.09 -8.89
N TYR A 12 6.91 -16.88 -8.49
CA TYR A 12 6.00 -15.96 -7.82
C TYR A 12 4.92 -15.51 -8.79
N GLN A 13 3.70 -15.31 -8.27
CA GLN A 13 2.54 -14.95 -9.10
C GLN A 13 2.23 -13.44 -9.05
N TYR A 14 2.69 -12.77 -8.00
CA TYR A 14 2.35 -11.38 -7.76
C TYR A 14 3.46 -10.62 -7.03
N ASP A 15 3.41 -9.30 -7.15
CA ASP A 15 4.15 -8.33 -6.33
C ASP A 15 3.15 -7.30 -5.75
N SER A 16 3.53 -6.63 -4.66
CA SER A 16 2.73 -5.57 -4.04
C SER A 16 3.63 -4.51 -3.42
N SER A 17 4.57 -4.04 -4.23
CA SER A 17 5.64 -3.14 -3.80
C SER A 17 5.45 -1.71 -4.32
N ILE A 18 4.55 -1.50 -5.29
CA ILE A 18 4.41 -0.21 -5.96
C ILE A 18 3.41 0.68 -5.23
N VAL A 19 3.84 1.90 -4.96
CA VAL A 19 2.98 2.97 -4.44
C VAL A 19 2.72 3.99 -5.56
N PRO A 20 1.49 4.09 -6.09
CA PRO A 20 1.12 5.01 -7.19
C PRO A 20 1.07 6.50 -6.80
N ALA A 21 2.10 6.99 -6.13
CA ALA A 21 2.21 8.37 -5.66
C ALA A 21 3.67 8.75 -5.51
N LYS A 22 4.05 9.98 -5.86
CA LYS A 22 5.39 10.50 -5.55
C LYS A 22 5.46 11.12 -4.16
N THR A 23 6.26 10.55 -3.27
CA THR A 23 6.56 11.12 -1.95
C THR A 23 8.05 11.43 -1.82
N LYS A 24 8.47 12.10 -0.73
CA LYS A 24 9.90 12.25 -0.42
C LYS A 24 10.59 10.94 -0.05
N LEU A 25 9.81 9.92 0.35
CA LEU A 25 10.32 8.66 0.88
C LEU A 25 10.38 7.56 -0.19
N TYR A 26 9.39 7.51 -1.07
CA TYR A 26 9.19 6.44 -2.04
C TYR A 26 8.07 6.77 -3.04
N GLY A 27 7.88 5.87 -3.99
CA GLY A 27 6.69 5.74 -4.83
C GLY A 27 6.90 6.17 -6.28
N ILE A 28 5.99 5.72 -7.14
CA ILE A 28 6.05 5.77 -8.59
C ILE A 28 4.81 6.51 -9.08
N ASP A 29 4.98 7.76 -9.49
CA ASP A 29 3.86 8.69 -9.73
C ASP A 29 2.90 8.24 -10.84
N ASN A 30 3.43 7.61 -11.88
CA ASN A 30 2.68 7.22 -13.06
C ASN A 30 2.23 5.75 -13.05
N ALA A 31 2.43 5.05 -11.92
CA ALA A 31 2.00 3.66 -11.81
C ALA A 31 0.49 3.51 -11.93
N GLU A 32 0.03 2.38 -12.47
CA GLU A 32 -1.38 2.03 -12.44
C GLU A 32 -1.87 1.88 -10.98
N THR A 33 -3.15 2.17 -10.76
CA THR A 33 -3.79 2.07 -9.43
C THR A 33 -4.61 0.79 -9.27
N LYS A 34 -4.96 0.14 -10.38
CA LYS A 34 -5.61 -1.17 -10.43
C LYS A 34 -4.56 -2.26 -10.65
N PRO A 35 -4.80 -3.52 -10.23
CA PRO A 35 -3.88 -4.61 -10.52
C PRO A 35 -3.54 -4.74 -12.00
N TYR A 36 -2.26 -4.92 -12.32
CA TYR A 36 -1.73 -4.91 -13.68
C TYR A 36 -0.50 -5.80 -13.81
N LYS A 37 -0.21 -6.27 -15.01
CA LYS A 37 0.98 -7.10 -15.25
C LYS A 37 2.22 -6.24 -15.43
N ILE A 38 3.32 -6.66 -14.84
CA ILE A 38 4.62 -5.96 -14.92
C ILE A 38 5.70 -6.86 -15.52
N THR A 39 6.73 -6.23 -16.07
CA THR A 39 7.97 -6.88 -16.53
C THR A 39 9.18 -6.17 -15.92
N SER A 40 10.36 -6.77 -16.03
CA SER A 40 11.61 -6.12 -15.64
C SER A 40 11.86 -4.80 -16.36
N SER A 41 11.34 -4.60 -17.58
CA SER A 41 11.44 -3.34 -18.33
C SER A 41 10.28 -2.36 -18.10
N SER A 42 9.15 -2.80 -17.57
CA SER A 42 7.95 -1.98 -17.37
C SER A 42 7.26 -2.32 -16.06
N ILE A 43 7.55 -1.52 -15.03
CA ILE A 43 6.93 -1.66 -13.70
C ILE A 43 5.79 -0.67 -13.46
N GLU A 44 5.66 0.39 -14.26
CA GLU A 44 4.65 1.44 -14.01
C GLU A 44 3.33 1.18 -14.75
N LYS A 45 3.39 0.47 -15.89
CA LYS A 45 2.25 0.28 -16.80
C LYS A 45 2.02 -1.19 -17.09
N ASN A 46 0.75 -1.51 -17.35
CA ASN A 46 0.33 -2.84 -17.73
C ASN A 46 1.08 -3.32 -18.98
N ASN A 47 1.83 -4.39 -18.84
CA ASN A 47 2.48 -5.07 -19.95
C ASN A 47 1.79 -6.44 -20.17
N PRO A 48 1.12 -6.66 -21.33
CA PRO A 48 0.44 -7.93 -21.62
C PRO A 48 1.34 -9.17 -21.51
N ASP A 49 2.64 -9.01 -21.80
CA ASP A 49 3.66 -10.07 -21.75
C ASP A 49 4.13 -10.38 -20.32
N GLY A 50 3.76 -9.55 -19.34
CA GLY A 50 4.12 -9.75 -17.94
C GLY A 50 3.47 -10.99 -17.33
N LYS A 51 4.24 -11.70 -16.50
CA LYS A 51 3.76 -12.86 -15.73
C LYS A 51 3.47 -12.52 -14.27
N ILE A 52 4.16 -11.52 -13.72
CA ILE A 52 3.91 -11.02 -12.37
C ILE A 52 2.74 -10.03 -12.39
N LEU A 53 1.72 -10.30 -11.58
CA LEU A 53 0.62 -9.36 -11.34
C LEU A 53 1.00 -8.42 -10.18
N GLU A 54 1.14 -7.13 -10.45
CA GLU A 54 1.30 -6.12 -9.40
C GLU A 54 -0.04 -5.81 -8.74
N PHE A 55 -0.02 -5.67 -7.42
CA PHE A 55 -1.11 -5.14 -6.59
C PHE A 55 -0.68 -3.82 -5.96
N PRO A 56 -0.99 -2.67 -6.60
CA PRO A 56 -0.53 -1.39 -6.12
C PRO A 56 -1.12 -1.03 -4.77
N LEU A 57 -0.34 -0.33 -3.95
CA LEU A 57 -0.81 0.16 -2.66
C LEU A 57 -1.86 1.25 -2.84
N LEU A 58 -2.89 1.22 -1.98
CA LEU A 58 -3.98 2.19 -1.97
C LEU A 58 -3.46 3.64 -1.91
N VAL A 59 -3.95 4.46 -2.84
CA VAL A 59 -3.75 5.91 -2.87
C VAL A 59 -5.08 6.66 -2.87
N THR A 60 -5.04 7.91 -2.46
CA THR A 60 -6.18 8.84 -2.52
C THR A 60 -5.77 10.17 -3.16
N LYS A 61 -6.74 10.99 -3.56
CA LYS A 61 -6.50 12.33 -4.10
C LYS A 61 -6.95 13.39 -3.10
N ILE A 62 -6.04 14.26 -2.70
CA ILE A 62 -6.31 15.43 -1.87
C ILE A 62 -5.77 16.68 -2.58
N PHE A 63 -6.63 17.67 -2.83
CA PHE A 63 -6.30 18.91 -3.55
C PHE A 63 -5.55 18.66 -4.88
N GLY A 64 -6.02 17.66 -5.65
CA GLY A 64 -5.41 17.30 -6.94
C GLY A 64 -4.13 16.48 -6.86
N LYS A 65 -3.56 16.26 -5.67
CA LYS A 65 -2.36 15.44 -5.48
C LYS A 65 -2.71 14.02 -5.07
N THR A 66 -2.06 13.05 -5.70
CA THR A 66 -2.15 11.64 -5.30
C THR A 66 -1.24 11.41 -4.10
N ILE A 67 -1.78 10.85 -3.02
CA ILE A 67 -1.04 10.55 -1.81
C ILE A 67 -1.31 9.10 -1.38
N PRO A 68 -0.34 8.41 -0.74
CA PRO A 68 -0.59 7.10 -0.17
C PRO A 68 -1.67 7.12 0.90
N ALA A 69 -2.43 6.04 0.99
CA ALA A 69 -3.45 5.81 2.00
C ALA A 69 -3.46 4.35 2.51
N ALA A 70 -2.43 3.56 2.15
CA ALA A 70 -2.37 2.12 2.38
C ALA A 70 -1.81 1.69 3.74
N GLY A 71 -1.05 2.54 4.43
CA GLY A 71 -0.34 2.12 5.65
C GLY A 71 0.69 3.13 6.15
N GLY A 72 1.45 2.72 7.17
CA GLY A 72 2.59 3.47 7.70
C GLY A 72 2.27 4.91 8.11
N PHE A 73 3.16 5.84 7.77
CA PHE A 73 3.02 7.26 8.12
C PHE A 73 1.68 7.86 7.66
N TYR A 74 1.18 7.45 6.49
CA TYR A 74 -0.07 7.95 5.95
C TYR A 74 -1.29 7.42 6.70
N LEU A 75 -1.27 6.15 7.15
CA LEU A 75 -2.31 5.63 8.04
C LEU A 75 -2.35 6.42 9.36
N ARG A 76 -1.19 6.78 9.91
CA ARG A 76 -1.09 7.55 11.17
C ARG A 76 -1.55 8.99 11.04
N THR A 77 -1.19 9.66 9.94
CA THR A 77 -1.49 11.08 9.73
C THR A 77 -2.89 11.34 9.17
N LEU A 78 -3.36 10.54 8.21
CA LEU A 78 -4.62 10.82 7.53
C LEU A 78 -5.82 10.56 8.45
N PRO A 79 -6.86 11.42 8.42
CA PRO A 79 -8.13 11.12 9.06
C PRO A 79 -8.71 9.80 8.53
N LEU A 80 -9.22 8.96 9.43
CA LEU A 80 -9.78 7.65 9.08
C LEU A 80 -10.83 7.73 7.96
N LYS A 81 -11.70 8.77 7.98
CA LYS A 81 -12.72 8.98 6.95
C LYS A 81 -12.15 9.11 5.53
N ILE A 82 -10.93 9.65 5.38
CA ILE A 82 -10.27 9.77 4.08
C ILE A 82 -9.84 8.39 3.58
N ILE A 83 -9.26 7.58 4.46
CA ILE A 83 -8.82 6.21 4.14
C ILE A 83 -10.05 5.36 3.76
N GLU A 84 -11.10 5.41 4.58
CA GLU A 84 -12.35 4.71 4.30
C GLU A 84 -12.99 5.14 2.98
N ARG A 85 -12.97 6.44 2.64
CA ARG A 85 -13.47 6.94 1.36
C ARG A 85 -12.62 6.42 0.18
N ALA A 86 -11.31 6.33 0.35
CA ALA A 86 -10.42 5.78 -0.67
C ALA A 86 -10.72 4.30 -0.92
N ILE A 87 -10.88 3.49 0.14
CA ILE A 87 -11.25 2.07 0.04
C ILE A 87 -12.61 1.93 -0.66
N ARG A 88 -13.63 2.71 -0.25
CA ARG A 88 -14.95 2.69 -0.88
C ARG A 88 -14.87 3.00 -2.37
N LYS A 89 -14.16 4.06 -2.75
CA LYS A 89 -13.99 4.43 -4.14
C LYS A 89 -13.41 3.28 -4.98
N TYR A 90 -12.36 2.63 -4.47
CA TYR A 90 -11.74 1.48 -5.15
C TYR A 90 -12.74 0.33 -5.32
N ASN A 91 -13.46 -0.01 -4.26
CA ASN A 91 -14.48 -1.05 -4.31
C ASN A 91 -15.63 -0.72 -5.28
N ASP A 92 -16.08 0.54 -5.34
CA ASP A 92 -17.12 1.00 -6.27
C ASP A 92 -16.65 0.90 -7.73
N GLU A 93 -15.34 1.05 -7.97
CA GLU A 93 -14.67 0.87 -9.27
C GLU A 93 -14.26 -0.59 -9.53
N SER A 94 -14.64 -1.54 -8.65
CA SER A 94 -14.24 -2.96 -8.71
C SER A 94 -12.73 -3.19 -8.70
N ILE A 95 -11.98 -2.29 -8.04
CA ILE A 95 -10.54 -2.40 -7.81
C ILE A 95 -10.31 -2.87 -6.37
N PRO A 96 -9.51 -3.93 -6.13
CA PRO A 96 -9.16 -4.31 -4.77
C PRO A 96 -8.24 -3.24 -4.14
N ALA A 97 -8.66 -2.68 -3.00
CA ALA A 97 -7.82 -1.77 -2.23
C ALA A 97 -6.75 -2.54 -1.45
N THR A 98 -5.47 -2.30 -1.74
CA THR A 98 -4.36 -2.94 -1.02
C THR A 98 -3.91 -2.11 0.18
N PHE A 99 -3.83 -2.73 1.35
CA PHE A 99 -3.54 -2.10 2.63
C PHE A 99 -2.52 -2.94 3.40
N TYR A 100 -1.64 -2.28 4.18
CA TYR A 100 -0.63 -2.95 4.98
C TYR A 100 -0.44 -2.25 6.33
N ILE A 101 0.18 -2.97 7.27
CA ILE A 101 0.52 -2.45 8.59
C ILE A 101 1.83 -3.05 9.05
N HIS A 102 2.67 -2.25 9.72
CA HIS A 102 3.83 -2.82 10.39
C HIS A 102 3.41 -3.32 11.77
N SER A 103 3.77 -4.55 12.12
CA SER A 103 3.40 -5.17 13.40
C SER A 103 3.81 -4.33 14.62
N TRP A 104 4.96 -3.65 14.56
CA TRP A 104 5.45 -2.78 15.64
C TRP A 104 4.56 -1.55 15.88
N GLU A 105 3.75 -1.13 14.91
CA GLU A 105 2.79 -0.03 15.09
C GLU A 105 1.55 -0.45 15.90
N LEU A 106 1.31 -1.75 16.04
CA LEU A 106 0.18 -2.29 16.81
C LEU A 106 0.48 -2.37 18.30
N THR A 107 1.76 -2.45 18.66
CA THR A 107 2.24 -2.51 20.04
C THR A 107 3.42 -1.53 20.24
N PRO A 108 3.21 -0.22 20.01
CA PRO A 108 4.27 0.78 20.09
C PRO A 108 4.90 0.87 21.49
N GLU A 109 4.21 0.43 22.54
CA GLU A 109 4.69 0.37 23.92
C GLU A 109 5.87 -0.58 24.12
N TYR A 110 6.04 -1.59 23.26
CA TYR A 110 7.17 -2.53 23.33
C TYR A 110 8.33 -2.14 22.40
N MET A 111 8.17 -1.09 21.59
CA MET A 111 9.17 -0.73 20.59
C MET A 111 10.14 0.31 21.16
N PRO A 112 11.45 -0.01 21.30
CA PRO A 112 12.43 0.97 21.74
C PRO A 112 12.56 2.09 20.71
N LYS A 113 12.59 3.34 21.20
CA LYS A 113 12.87 4.50 20.35
C LYS A 113 14.37 4.59 20.09
N ILE A 114 14.72 4.77 18.82
CA ILE A 114 16.09 4.99 18.39
C ILE A 114 16.30 6.50 18.12
N PRO A 115 17.52 7.02 18.34
CA PRO A 115 17.83 8.40 17.99
C PRO A 115 17.76 8.58 16.47
N LEU A 116 16.96 9.56 16.02
CA LEU A 116 16.72 9.87 14.61
C LEU A 116 16.79 11.38 14.40
N SER A 117 16.97 11.79 13.14
CA SER A 117 16.79 13.19 12.75
C SER A 117 15.36 13.66 13.09
N LEU A 118 15.13 14.96 13.22
CA LEU A 118 13.79 15.49 13.55
C LEU A 118 12.71 15.03 12.55
N MET A 119 13.06 15.02 11.25
CA MET A 119 12.14 14.58 10.20
C MET A 119 11.86 13.09 10.27
N ASP A 120 12.89 12.25 10.42
CA ASP A 120 12.71 10.79 10.48
C ASP A 120 11.98 10.37 11.76
N SER A 121 12.25 11.04 12.87
CA SER A 121 11.53 10.86 14.14
C SER A 121 10.05 11.20 13.98
N PHE A 122 9.73 12.30 13.30
CA PHE A 122 8.34 12.64 13.00
C PHE A 122 7.68 11.59 12.10
N ILE A 123 8.32 11.21 11.00
CA ILE A 123 7.78 10.21 10.07
C ILE A 123 7.56 8.87 10.77
N THR A 124 8.50 8.45 11.62
CA THR A 124 8.46 7.15 12.31
C THR A 124 7.44 7.15 13.44
N TYR A 125 7.48 8.14 14.34
CA TYR A 125 6.77 8.07 15.63
C TYR A 125 5.47 8.88 15.69
N HIS A 126 5.15 9.71 14.69
CA HIS A 126 3.96 10.54 14.72
C HIS A 126 2.67 9.70 14.81
N ASN A 127 1.85 9.98 15.82
CA ASN A 127 0.51 9.44 16.03
C ASN A 127 0.40 7.90 16.05
N LEU A 128 1.45 7.21 16.53
CA LEU A 128 1.52 5.74 16.60
C LEU A 128 0.33 5.11 17.33
N ASN A 129 -0.07 5.68 18.47
CA ASN A 129 -1.17 5.14 19.28
C ASN A 129 -2.52 5.12 18.54
N SER A 130 -2.64 5.82 17.41
CA SER A 130 -3.87 5.79 16.59
C SER A 130 -3.96 4.58 15.66
N THR A 131 -2.83 3.93 15.34
CA THR A 131 -2.75 2.89 14.31
C THR A 131 -3.67 1.71 14.62
N PHE A 132 -3.61 1.17 15.84
CA PHE A 132 -4.44 0.03 16.25
C PHE A 132 -5.94 0.32 16.10
N SER A 133 -6.42 1.47 16.61
CA SER A 133 -7.85 1.82 16.53
C SER A 133 -8.32 2.06 15.10
N LYS A 134 -7.48 2.67 14.24
CA LYS A 134 -7.82 2.82 12.82
C LYS A 134 -7.89 1.47 12.11
N MET A 135 -6.92 0.59 12.36
CA MET A 135 -6.92 -0.77 11.79
C MET A 135 -8.18 -1.53 12.21
N ASP A 136 -8.52 -1.56 13.50
CA ASP A 136 -9.71 -2.24 14.03
C ASP A 136 -11.00 -1.73 13.34
N LYS A 137 -11.15 -0.42 13.17
CA LYS A 137 -12.29 0.18 12.47
C LYS A 137 -12.34 -0.19 10.99
N ILE A 138 -11.20 -0.22 10.31
CA ILE A 138 -11.10 -0.60 8.89
C ILE A 138 -11.49 -2.07 8.72
N LEU A 139 -10.92 -2.97 9.53
CA LEU A 139 -11.18 -4.42 9.50
C LEU A 139 -12.65 -4.74 9.79
N LYS A 140 -13.30 -4.01 10.70
CA LYS A 140 -14.74 -4.19 10.99
C LYS A 140 -15.65 -3.67 9.88
N LYS A 141 -15.18 -2.72 9.07
CA LYS A 141 -16.02 -1.98 8.10
C LYS A 141 -15.98 -2.56 6.68
N PHE A 142 -14.88 -3.21 6.32
CA PHE A 142 -14.66 -3.73 4.97
C PHE A 142 -14.42 -5.23 4.99
N LYS A 143 -14.63 -5.87 3.83
CA LYS A 143 -14.27 -7.28 3.64
C LYS A 143 -12.82 -7.36 3.15
N PHE A 144 -12.07 -8.28 3.74
CA PHE A 144 -10.69 -8.56 3.37
C PHE A 144 -10.57 -9.96 2.81
N THR A 145 -9.60 -10.13 1.91
CA THR A 145 -9.20 -11.42 1.36
C THR A 145 -7.67 -11.42 1.24
N SER A 146 -7.08 -12.59 1.03
CA SER A 146 -5.65 -12.68 0.70
C SER A 146 -5.43 -12.53 -0.81
N PHE A 147 -4.22 -12.17 -1.20
CA PHE A 147 -3.83 -12.18 -2.62
C PHE A 147 -4.05 -13.56 -3.26
N GLU A 148 -3.71 -14.63 -2.53
CA GLU A 148 -3.93 -16.00 -2.98
C GLU A 148 -5.41 -16.30 -3.29
N GLN A 149 -6.32 -15.96 -2.38
CA GLN A 149 -7.76 -16.18 -2.58
C GLN A 149 -8.29 -15.32 -3.74
N TYR A 150 -7.81 -14.08 -3.86
CA TYR A 150 -8.16 -13.21 -4.98
C TYR A 150 -7.71 -13.78 -6.33
N LEU A 151 -6.49 -14.35 -6.39
CA LEU A 151 -5.96 -14.98 -7.60
C LEU A 151 -6.71 -16.27 -7.97
N LYS A 152 -7.16 -17.06 -6.99
CA LYS A 152 -7.96 -18.28 -7.20
C LYS A 152 -9.40 -18.00 -7.67
N GLY A 153 -9.93 -16.81 -7.37
CA GLY A 153 -11.30 -16.42 -7.71
C GLY A 153 -11.44 -15.71 -9.06
N LYS A 154 -10.35 -15.53 -9.79
CA LYS A 154 -10.34 -15.10 -11.20
C LYS A 154 -10.35 -16.31 -12.13
#